data_AF-A0A6G8AGA0-F1
#
_entry.id   AF-A0A6G8AGA0-F1
#
_cell.length_a   1.000
_cell.length_b   1.000
_cell.length_c   1.000
_cell.angle_alpha   90.00
_cell.angle_beta   90.00
_cell.angle_gamma   90.00
#
_symmetry.space_group_name_H-M   'P 1'
#
loop_
_entity.id
_entity.type
_entity.pdbx_description
1 polymer ?
#
loop_
_entity_poly.entity_id
_entity_poly.type
_entity_poly.pdbx_seq_one_letter_code
_entity_poly.pdbx_strand_id
1 'polypeptide(L)'
;MAILTWVPDLDTGIDEIDRQHRRIVDYINKLYELRNTPDREALGDVIAEMVDYTISHFVFEEALIENAGYMFAGPHKKVHDLFTRRVAEMQSRFDAGEDVTAELHGMLSRWLFNHIRNEDHGYVDAAKTYLRMARENSPAGEKAKLKAELLQEIEQRQQKKGWLAKLLGR
;
A
#
# COMPACT_ATOMS: atom_id res chain seq x y z
N MET A 1 -26.67 2.25 1.24
CA MET A 1 -25.30 2.24 0.66
C MET A 1 -25.23 1.20 -0.45
N ALA A 2 -24.20 1.25 -1.30
CA ALA A 2 -23.96 0.35 -2.42
C ALA A 2 -22.59 -0.34 -2.29
N ILE A 3 -22.33 -1.35 -3.13
CA ILE A 3 -21.00 -1.96 -3.32
C ILE A 3 -19.99 -0.87 -3.71
N LEU A 4 -18.80 -0.95 -3.12
CA LEU A 4 -17.68 -0.08 -3.40
C LEU A 4 -17.00 -0.48 -4.71
N THR A 5 -16.65 0.52 -5.51
CA THR A 5 -15.87 0.34 -6.74
C THR A 5 -14.55 1.08 -6.58
N TRP A 6 -13.43 0.41 -6.87
CA TRP A 6 -12.12 1.05 -6.89
C TRP A 6 -12.07 2.12 -7.97
N VAL A 7 -11.48 3.27 -7.65
CA VAL A 7 -11.29 4.37 -8.60
C VAL A 7 -9.82 4.78 -8.63
N PRO A 8 -9.29 5.26 -9.77
CA PRO A 8 -7.87 5.58 -9.90
C PRO A 8 -7.33 6.63 -8.93
N ASP A 9 -8.18 7.49 -8.34
CA ASP A 9 -7.71 8.48 -7.36
C ASP A 9 -7.17 7.83 -6.06
N LEU A 10 -7.58 6.58 -5.80
CA LEU A 10 -7.15 5.84 -4.63
C LEU A 10 -5.79 5.16 -4.83
N ASP A 11 -5.24 5.16 -6.04
CA ASP A 11 -3.93 4.58 -6.30
C ASP A 11 -2.83 5.50 -5.74
N THR A 12 -2.07 4.99 -4.77
CA THR A 12 -0.85 5.62 -4.24
C THR A 12 0.31 5.47 -5.24
N GLY A 13 0.22 4.49 -6.15
CA GLY A 13 1.28 4.10 -7.06
C GLY A 13 2.41 3.33 -6.37
N ILE A 14 2.14 2.77 -5.19
CA ILE A 14 2.98 1.79 -4.50
C ILE A 14 2.24 0.46 -4.58
N ASP A 15 2.68 -0.41 -5.49
CA ASP A 15 1.94 -1.63 -5.88
C ASP A 15 1.47 -2.49 -4.70
N GLU A 16 2.29 -2.62 -3.66
CA GLU A 16 1.97 -3.40 -2.46
C GLU A 16 0.84 -2.75 -1.65
N ILE A 17 0.91 -1.43 -1.42
CA ILE A 17 -0.11 -0.66 -0.71
C ILE A 17 -1.43 -0.70 -1.47
N ASP A 18 -1.39 -0.44 -2.79
CA ASP A 18 -2.61 -0.43 -3.60
C ASP A 18 -3.26 -1.83 -3.67
N ARG A 19 -2.46 -2.90 -3.65
CA ARG A 19 -2.98 -4.28 -3.54
C ARG A 19 -3.66 -4.53 -2.20
N GLN A 20 -3.07 -4.08 -1.10
CA GLN A 20 -3.65 -4.21 0.23
C GLN A 20 -4.96 -3.41 0.36
N HIS A 21 -4.99 -2.16 -0.12
CA HIS A 21 -6.23 -1.35 -0.13
C HIS A 21 -7.35 -2.00 -0.94
N ARG A 22 -7.06 -2.52 -2.13
CA ARG A 22 -8.05 -3.25 -2.95
C ARG A 22 -8.60 -4.46 -2.20
N ARG A 23 -7.75 -5.19 -1.49
CA ARG A 23 -8.18 -6.33 -0.68
C ARG A 23 -9.08 -5.92 0.49
N ILE A 24 -8.81 -4.78 1.13
CA ILE A 24 -9.72 -4.22 2.16
C ILE A 24 -11.08 -3.85 1.54
N VAL A 25 -11.10 -3.26 0.34
CA VAL A 25 -12.35 -3.00 -0.40
C VAL A 25 -13.14 -4.29 -0.67
N ASP A 26 -12.47 -5.38 -1.06
CA ASP A 26 -13.12 -6.68 -1.25
C ASP A 26 -13.80 -7.17 0.04
N TYR A 27 -13.15 -7.03 1.19
CA TYR A 27 -13.74 -7.39 2.48
C TYR A 27 -14.97 -6.53 2.82
N ILE A 28 -14.90 -5.21 2.58
CA ILE A 28 -16.04 -4.31 2.83
C ILE A 28 -17.22 -4.70 1.92
N ASN A 29 -16.95 -5.07 0.67
CA ASN A 29 -17.97 -5.55 -0.27
C ASN A 29 -18.54 -6.92 0.15
N LYS A 30 -17.71 -7.84 0.64
CA LYS A 30 -18.18 -9.13 1.16
C LYS A 30 -19.10 -8.94 2.38
N LEU A 31 -18.76 -8.02 3.29
CA LEU A 31 -19.63 -7.59 4.39
C LEU A 31 -20.96 -7.03 3.86
N TYR A 32 -20.92 -6.19 2.81
CA TYR A 32 -22.11 -5.63 2.17
C TYR A 32 -23.05 -6.71 1.64
N GLU A 33 -22.50 -7.73 1.00
CA GLU A 33 -23.27 -8.83 0.40
C GLU A 33 -23.90 -9.73 1.46
N LEU A 34 -23.14 -10.12 2.48
CA LEU A 34 -23.59 -11.04 3.52
C LEU A 34 -24.62 -10.43 4.47
N ARG A 35 -24.66 -9.10 4.64
CA ARG A 35 -25.55 -8.48 5.65
C ARG A 35 -27.04 -8.73 5.42
N ASN A 36 -27.45 -9.06 4.19
CA ASN A 36 -28.85 -9.35 3.87
C ASN A 36 -29.16 -10.86 3.96
N THR A 37 -28.19 -11.67 4.40
CA THR A 37 -28.34 -13.11 4.58
C THR A 37 -28.59 -13.43 6.06
N PRO A 38 -29.23 -14.57 6.39
CA PRO A 38 -29.37 -15.01 7.77
C PRO A 38 -28.08 -15.62 8.34
N ASP A 39 -26.97 -15.63 7.59
CA ASP A 39 -25.73 -16.32 7.94
C ASP A 39 -24.86 -15.45 8.85
N ARG A 40 -25.13 -15.53 10.16
CA ARG A 40 -24.40 -14.78 11.18
C ARG A 40 -22.96 -15.27 11.36
N GLU A 41 -22.70 -16.56 11.14
CA GLU A 41 -21.37 -17.14 11.23
C GLU A 41 -20.47 -16.57 10.12
N ALA A 42 -20.93 -16.62 8.87
CA ALA A 42 -20.20 -16.02 7.75
C ALA A 42 -19.98 -14.51 7.91
N LEU A 43 -20.94 -13.79 8.51
CA LEU A 43 -20.76 -12.37 8.85
C LEU A 43 -19.66 -12.16 9.89
N GLY A 44 -19.64 -12.98 10.94
CA GLY A 44 -18.60 -12.94 11.97
C GLY A 44 -17.22 -13.20 11.40
N ASP A 45 -17.09 -14.24 10.57
CA ASP A 45 -15.84 -14.60 9.90
C ASP A 45 -15.32 -13.45 9.03
N VAL A 46 -16.18 -12.85 8.21
CA VAL A 46 -15.79 -11.72 7.35
C VAL A 46 -15.41 -10.48 8.14
N ILE A 47 -16.09 -10.21 9.26
CA ILE A 47 -15.70 -9.12 10.16
C ILE A 47 -14.31 -9.39 10.72
N ALA A 48 -14.07 -10.58 11.28
CA ALA A 48 -12.78 -10.94 11.87
C ALA A 48 -11.63 -10.90 10.84
N GLU A 49 -11.81 -11.53 9.68
CA GLU A 49 -10.82 -11.53 8.59
C GLU A 49 -10.46 -10.10 8.13
N MET A 50 -11.46 -9.22 8.04
CA MET A 50 -11.27 -7.84 7.64
C MET A 50 -10.52 -7.02 8.71
N VAL A 51 -10.85 -7.21 10.00
CA VAL A 51 -10.13 -6.57 11.12
C VAL A 51 -8.66 -6.98 11.08
N ASP A 52 -8.39 -8.28 11.05
CA ASP A 52 -7.03 -8.84 11.06
C ASP A 52 -6.22 -8.35 9.86
N TYR A 53 -6.83 -8.37 8.66
CA TYR A 53 -6.15 -7.91 7.45
C TYR A 53 -5.85 -6.41 7.51
N THR A 54 -6.78 -5.59 8.01
CA THR A 54 -6.59 -4.14 8.14
C THR A 54 -5.46 -3.81 9.11
N ILE A 55 -5.39 -4.50 10.25
CA ILE A 55 -4.30 -4.33 11.22
C ILE A 55 -2.95 -4.74 10.59
N SER A 56 -2.92 -5.85 9.85
CA SER A 56 -1.70 -6.30 9.17
C SER A 56 -1.20 -5.29 8.13
N HIS A 57 -2.13 -4.64 7.42
CA HIS A 57 -1.84 -3.55 6.49
C HIS A 57 -1.24 -2.34 7.20
N PHE A 58 -1.83 -1.88 8.32
CA PHE A 58 -1.27 -0.78 9.10
C PHE A 58 0.15 -1.07 9.61
N VAL A 59 0.42 -2.29 10.08
CA VAL A 59 1.78 -2.67 10.53
C VAL A 59 2.77 -2.59 9.37
N PHE A 60 2.39 -3.05 8.19
CA PHE A 60 3.23 -2.96 6.99
C PHE A 60 3.51 -1.51 6.60
N GLU A 61 2.46 -0.70 6.54
CA GLU A 61 2.53 0.72 6.17
C GLU A 61 3.33 1.55 7.18
N GLU A 62 3.07 1.38 8.47
CA GLU A 62 3.81 2.04 9.54
C GLU A 62 5.31 1.75 9.45
N ALA A 63 5.68 0.48 9.22
CA ALA A 63 7.08 0.11 9.03
C ALA A 63 7.67 0.75 7.77
N LEU A 64 6.92 0.80 6.67
CA LEU A 64 7.36 1.44 5.44
C LEU A 64 7.63 2.93 5.64
N ILE A 65 6.70 3.67 6.24
CA ILE A 65 6.79 5.12 6.38
C ILE A 65 7.79 5.54 7.47
N GLU A 66 7.95 4.73 8.52
CA GLU A 66 8.98 4.93 9.54
C GLU A 66 10.39 4.77 8.92
N ASN A 67 10.61 3.69 8.17
CA ASN A 67 11.89 3.46 7.47
C ASN A 67 12.17 4.50 6.38
N ALA A 68 11.11 5.05 5.77
CA ALA A 68 11.23 6.14 4.81
C ALA A 68 11.55 7.50 5.46
N GLY A 69 11.56 7.58 6.80
CA GLY A 69 11.81 8.82 7.53
C GLY A 69 10.69 9.85 7.36
N TYR A 70 9.45 9.40 7.14
CA TYR A 70 8.31 10.30 6.97
C TYR A 70 8.02 11.06 8.27
N MET A 71 8.07 12.39 8.21
CA MET A 71 8.00 13.24 9.40
C MET A 71 6.68 13.11 10.20
N PHE A 72 5.60 12.65 9.55
CA PHE A 72 4.30 12.46 10.18
C PHE A 72 3.97 10.99 10.48
N ALA A 73 4.95 10.08 10.48
CA ALA A 73 4.73 8.67 10.82
C ALA A 73 4.06 8.47 12.19
N GLY A 74 4.48 9.22 13.21
CA GLY A 74 3.86 9.18 14.54
C GLY A 74 2.39 9.62 14.55
N PRO A 75 2.04 10.79 14.01
CA PRO A 75 0.65 11.19 13.80
C PRO A 75 -0.19 10.18 12.99
N HIS A 76 0.34 9.65 11.89
CA HIS A 76 -0.35 8.69 11.03
C HIS A 76 -0.70 7.40 11.79
N LYS A 77 0.25 6.84 12.54
CA LYS A 77 0.01 5.71 13.45
C LYS A 77 -1.10 5.97 14.47
N LYS A 78 -1.22 7.19 15.01
CA LYS A 78 -2.32 7.51 15.95
C LYS A 78 -3.68 7.45 15.27
N VAL A 79 -3.78 7.78 13.99
CA VAL A 79 -5.01 7.63 13.20
C VAL A 79 -5.38 6.15 13.09
N HIS A 80 -4.39 5.27 12.82
CA HIS A 80 -4.59 3.81 12.81
C HIS A 80 -5.02 3.25 14.16
N ASP A 81 -4.37 3.67 15.25
CA ASP A 81 -4.69 3.22 16.61
C ASP A 81 -6.15 3.56 16.99
N LEU A 82 -6.61 4.77 16.63
CA LEU A 82 -7.98 5.20 16.88
C LEU A 82 -8.99 4.40 16.06
N PHE A 83 -8.69 4.14 14.78
CA PHE A 83 -9.55 3.34 13.93
C PHE A 83 -9.64 1.89 14.40
N THR A 84 -8.51 1.30 14.76
CA THR A 84 -8.43 -0.07 15.28
C THR A 84 -9.30 -0.26 16.53
N ARG A 85 -9.27 0.69 17.47
CA ARG A 85 -10.16 0.67 18.65
C ARG A 85 -11.64 0.70 18.26
N ARG A 86 -11.99 1.54 17.28
CA ARG A 86 -13.38 1.68 16.84
C ARG A 86 -13.88 0.42 16.14
N VAL A 87 -13.03 -0.23 15.34
CA VAL A 87 -13.35 -1.51 14.69
C VAL A 87 -13.50 -2.63 15.73
N ALA A 88 -12.62 -2.70 16.73
CA ALA A 88 -12.73 -3.67 17.82
C ALA A 88 -14.03 -3.49 18.64
N GLU A 89 -14.47 -2.25 18.87
CA GLU A 89 -15.76 -1.97 19.51
C GLU A 89 -16.94 -2.51 18.68
N MET A 90 -16.91 -2.34 17.35
CA MET A 90 -17.94 -2.90 16.47
C MET A 90 -17.96 -4.43 16.50
N GLN A 91 -16.80 -5.07 16.48
CA GLN A 91 -16.69 -6.52 16.58
C GLN A 91 -17.26 -7.02 17.91
N SER A 92 -16.90 -6.39 19.03
CA SER A 92 -17.44 -6.76 20.35
C SER A 92 -18.97 -6.62 20.43
N ARG A 93 -19.55 -5.56 19.83
CA ARG A 93 -21.00 -5.38 19.74
C ARG A 93 -21.66 -6.46 18.88
N PHE A 94 -21.04 -6.81 17.75
CA PHE A 94 -21.49 -7.92 16.92
C PHE A 94 -21.47 -9.25 17.70
N ASP A 95 -20.40 -9.55 18.42
CA ASP A 95 -20.28 -10.77 19.21
C ASP A 95 -21.32 -10.83 20.34
N ALA A 96 -21.72 -9.66 20.87
CA ALA A 96 -22.79 -9.53 21.87
C ALA A 96 -24.21 -9.70 21.30
N GLY A 97 -24.36 -9.91 19.99
CA GLY A 97 -25.65 -10.17 19.34
C GLY A 97 -26.25 -8.95 18.61
N GLU A 98 -25.60 -7.78 18.65
CA GLU A 98 -26.10 -6.60 17.93
C GLU A 98 -25.97 -6.79 16.41
N ASP A 99 -26.85 -6.13 15.65
CA ASP A 99 -26.67 -5.93 14.21
C ASP A 99 -25.96 -4.59 13.98
N VAL A 100 -24.64 -4.68 13.76
CA VAL A 100 -23.79 -3.52 13.46
C VAL A 100 -23.45 -3.41 11.97
N THR A 101 -23.95 -4.32 11.13
CA THR A 101 -23.41 -4.54 9.77
C THR A 101 -23.49 -3.29 8.88
N ALA A 102 -24.62 -2.59 8.90
CA ALA A 102 -24.84 -1.36 8.13
C ALA A 102 -23.99 -0.19 8.66
N GLU A 103 -23.87 -0.07 9.98
CA GLU A 103 -23.05 0.95 10.66
C GLU A 103 -21.57 0.74 10.34
N LEU A 104 -21.09 -0.49 10.53
CA LEU A 104 -19.72 -0.93 10.26
C LEU A 104 -19.36 -0.71 8.79
N HIS A 105 -20.17 -1.20 7.85
CA HIS A 105 -19.95 -0.97 6.43
C HIS A 105 -19.82 0.53 6.10
N GLY A 106 -20.73 1.36 6.62
CA GLY A 106 -20.71 2.80 6.38
C GLY A 106 -19.47 3.49 6.96
N MET A 107 -19.06 3.09 8.15
CA MET A 107 -17.86 3.59 8.82
C MET A 107 -16.59 3.22 8.04
N LEU A 108 -16.41 1.94 7.71
CA LEU A 108 -15.24 1.44 6.98
C LEU A 108 -15.11 2.11 5.61
N SER A 109 -16.22 2.18 4.86
CA SER A 109 -16.24 2.78 3.52
C SER A 109 -15.78 4.23 3.53
N ARG A 110 -16.31 5.03 4.47
CA ARG A 110 -15.94 6.45 4.59
C ARG A 110 -14.52 6.62 5.07
N TRP A 111 -14.13 5.85 6.08
CA TRP A 111 -12.81 5.95 6.67
C TRP A 111 -11.73 5.61 5.65
N LEU A 112 -11.81 4.45 4.99
CA LEU A 112 -10.80 3.99 4.02
C LEU A 112 -10.59 5.02 2.90
N PHE A 113 -11.68 5.48 2.28
CA PHE A 113 -11.59 6.42 1.16
C PHE A 113 -11.09 7.80 1.58
N ASN A 114 -11.40 8.24 2.79
CA ASN A 114 -10.89 9.50 3.32
C ASN A 114 -9.43 9.38 3.75
N HIS A 115 -9.06 8.25 4.35
CA HIS A 115 -7.72 7.97 4.85
C HIS A 115 -6.74 7.89 3.69
N ILE A 116 -7.02 7.07 2.67
CA ILE A 116 -6.18 6.97 1.48
C ILE A 116 -5.90 8.35 0.89
N ARG A 117 -6.94 9.14 0.64
CA ARG A 117 -6.83 10.44 -0.01
C ARG A 117 -6.06 11.49 0.78
N ASN A 118 -6.26 11.53 2.09
CA ASN A 118 -5.79 12.66 2.91
C ASN A 118 -4.56 12.30 3.77
N GLU A 119 -4.36 11.02 4.06
CA GLU A 119 -3.27 10.54 4.92
C GLU A 119 -2.25 9.75 4.07
N ASP A 120 -2.67 8.73 3.32
CA ASP A 120 -1.74 7.79 2.68
C ASP A 120 -0.98 8.44 1.52
N HIS A 121 -1.69 9.23 0.70
CA HIS A 121 -1.07 10.06 -0.33
C HIS A 121 0.00 11.02 0.25
N GLY A 122 -0.09 11.36 1.54
CA GLY A 122 0.85 12.24 2.23
C GLY A 122 2.26 11.66 2.38
N TYR A 123 2.43 10.33 2.41
CA TYR A 123 3.76 9.71 2.55
C TYR A 123 4.35 9.20 1.22
N VAL A 124 3.57 9.19 0.13
CA VAL A 124 3.92 8.53 -1.13
C VAL A 124 5.30 8.90 -1.65
N ASP A 125 5.66 10.18 -1.63
CA ASP A 125 6.95 10.67 -2.13
C ASP A 125 8.13 10.16 -1.27
N ALA A 126 7.97 10.16 0.05
CA ALA A 126 8.96 9.64 0.99
C ALA A 126 9.15 8.13 0.80
N ALA A 127 8.04 7.38 0.76
CA ALA A 127 8.04 5.94 0.59
C ALA A 127 8.63 5.52 -0.77
N LYS A 128 8.24 6.16 -1.88
CA LYS A 128 8.81 5.87 -3.22
C LYS A 128 10.30 6.18 -3.29
N THR A 129 10.75 7.25 -2.64
CA THR A 129 12.17 7.59 -2.56
C THR A 129 12.95 6.53 -1.79
N TYR A 130 12.44 6.13 -0.63
CA TYR A 130 13.01 5.04 0.16
C TYR A 130 13.09 3.72 -0.61
N LEU A 131 12.00 3.30 -1.25
CA LEU A 131 11.95 2.06 -2.03
C LEU A 131 12.92 2.07 -3.22
N ARG A 132 13.08 3.22 -3.90
CA ARG A 132 14.08 3.37 -4.96
C ARG A 132 15.50 3.20 -4.43
N MET A 133 15.84 3.86 -3.33
CA MET A 133 17.17 3.75 -2.71
C MET A 133 17.45 2.34 -2.21
N ALA A 134 16.46 1.69 -1.58
CA ALA A 134 16.56 0.30 -1.13
C ALA A 134 16.83 -0.66 -2.30
N ARG A 135 16.18 -0.43 -3.45
CA ARG A 135 16.41 -1.22 -4.67
C ARG A 135 17.81 -0.99 -5.25
N GLU A 136 18.27 0.25 -5.31
CA GLU A 136 19.61 0.61 -5.81
C GLU A 136 20.73 0.03 -4.94
N ASN A 137 20.54 0.03 -3.62
CA ASN A 137 21.49 -0.52 -2.64
C ASN A 137 21.42 -2.06 -2.51
N SER A 138 20.51 -2.72 -3.22
CA SER A 138 20.42 -4.19 -3.20
C SER A 138 21.54 -4.82 -4.04
N PRO A 139 21.96 -6.08 -3.75
CA PRO A 139 22.95 -6.78 -4.59
C PRO A 139 22.56 -6.88 -6.07
N ALA A 140 21.25 -6.90 -6.36
CA ALA A 140 20.74 -6.87 -7.73
C ALA A 140 20.87 -5.48 -8.36
N GLY A 141 20.60 -4.41 -7.60
CA GLY A 141 20.79 -3.02 -8.01
C GLY A 141 22.26 -2.71 -8.29
N GLU A 142 23.16 -3.16 -7.41
CA GLU A 142 24.60 -3.01 -7.56
C GLU A 142 25.11 -3.71 -8.83
N LYS A 143 24.65 -4.95 -9.10
CA LYS A 143 24.94 -5.66 -10.35
C LYS A 143 24.44 -4.91 -11.59
N ALA A 144 23.24 -4.35 -11.53
CA ALA A 144 22.67 -3.58 -12.64
C ALA A 144 23.48 -2.30 -12.92
N LYS A 145 23.89 -1.59 -11.86
CA LYS A 145 24.75 -0.40 -11.94
C LYS A 145 26.11 -0.73 -12.56
N LEU A 146 26.78 -1.78 -12.05
CA LEU A 146 28.09 -2.22 -12.58
C LEU A 146 28.01 -2.61 -14.07
N LYS A 147 26.93 -3.29 -14.47
CA LYS A 147 26.68 -3.62 -15.89
C LYS A 147 26.53 -2.37 -16.75
N ALA A 148 25.82 -1.35 -16.28
CA ALA A 148 25.62 -0.10 -17.02
C ALA A 148 26.94 0.68 -17.18
N GLU A 149 27.74 0.79 -16.11
CA GLU A 149 29.07 1.43 -16.14
C GLU A 149 30.01 0.73 -17.13
N LEU A 150 30.04 -0.62 -17.12
CA LEU A 150 30.85 -1.41 -18.04
C LEU A 150 30.45 -1.19 -19.51
N LEU A 151 29.14 -1.12 -19.80
CA LEU A 151 28.64 -0.89 -21.17
C LEU A 151 29.05 0.51 -21.67
N GLN A 152 28.93 1.55 -20.84
CA GLN A 152 29.40 2.89 -21.19
C GLN A 152 30.92 2.91 -21.48
N GLU A 153 31.72 2.22 -20.68
CA GLU A 153 33.17 2.19 -20.91
C GLU A 153 33.53 1.49 -22.23
N ILE A 154 32.85 0.40 -22.56
CA ILE A 154 33.02 -0.31 -23.84
C ILE A 154 32.69 0.61 -25.02
N GLU A 155 31.56 1.33 -24.94
CA GLU A 155 31.12 2.25 -25.99
C GLU A 155 32.12 3.41 -26.18
N GLN A 156 32.61 4.00 -25.09
CA GLN A 156 33.64 5.04 -25.15
C GLN A 156 34.95 4.53 -25.77
N ARG A 157 35.37 3.30 -25.44
CA ARG A 157 36.55 2.67 -26.03
C ARG A 157 36.36 2.42 -27.53
N GLN A 158 35.18 1.98 -27.96
CA GLN A 158 34.87 1.78 -29.37
C GLN A 158 34.82 3.11 -30.14
N GLN A 159 34.23 4.16 -29.58
CA GLN A 159 34.27 5.51 -30.17
C GLN A 159 35.70 6.02 -30.34
N LYS A 160 36.55 5.90 -29.31
CA LYS A 160 37.97 6.29 -29.38
C LYS A 160 38.72 5.52 -30.47
N LYS A 161 38.51 4.20 -30.58
CA LYS A 161 39.09 3.38 -31.65
C LYS A 161 38.61 3.81 -33.05
N GLY A 162 37.31 4.06 -33.21
CA GLY A 162 36.75 4.54 -34.48
C GLY A 162 37.26 5.93 -34.87
N TRP A 163 37.47 6.81 -33.89
CA TRP A 163 38.07 8.12 -34.10
C TRP A 163 39.54 8.01 -34.54
N LEU A 164 40.35 7.17 -33.88
CA LEU A 164 41.76 6.93 -34.27
C LEU A 164 41.87 6.33 -35.68
N ALA A 165 41.01 5.37 -36.02
CA ALA A 165 41.00 4.75 -37.35
C ALA A 165 40.66 5.77 -38.46
N LYS A 166 39.78 6.73 -38.20
CA LYS A 166 39.48 7.83 -39.12
C LYS A 166 40.64 8.83 -39.28
N LEU A 167 41.48 8.99 -38.25
CA LEU A 167 42.58 9.95 -38.25
C LEU A 167 43.81 9.46 -39.04
N LEU A 168 44.08 8.14 -39.01
CA LEU A 168 45.23 7.51 -39.66
C LEU A 168 44.96 7.07 -41.11
N GLY A 169 43.72 7.16 -41.58
CA GLY A 169 43.29 6.72 -42.91
C GLY A 169 43.20 7.84 -43.96
N ARG A 170 43.95 8.95 -43.80
CA ARG A 170 44.03 10.06 -44.75
C ARG A 170 45.44 10.22 -45.30
#